data_AF-A0A6J6EXG1-F1
#
_entry.id   AF-A0A6J6EXG1-F1
#
_cell.length_a   1.000
_cell.length_b   1.000
_cell.length_c   1.000
_cell.angle_alpha   90.00
_cell.angle_beta   90.00
_cell.angle_gamma   90.00
#
_symmetry.space_group_name_H-M   'P 1'
#
loop_
_entity.id
_entity.type
_entity.pdbx_description
1 polymer ?
#
loop_
_entity_poly.entity_id
_entity_poly.type
_entity_poly.pdbx_seq_one_letter_code
_entity_poly.pdbx_strand_id
1 'polypeptide(L)'
;MRAAMSDIDLSDAEALRRLVSDGSLIPPKTDDQVIALTRIETLLALIEGWVDVVADNAAHRLPSRHAIAEMVIRNRAVGRPGEKALAGLIGIDARPRRLREAASMWRALDAAVSAEERDSVWAHPDVMPTSDDIDDPAALISRLSGHVAPPDAMDDAIRRLIDEDGTVDGN
;
A
#
# COMPACT_ATOMS: atom_id res chain seq x y z
N MET A 1 30.46 15.27 -2.31
CA MET A 1 30.86 13.89 -2.66
C MET A 1 32.38 13.68 -2.65
N ARG A 2 33.21 14.56 -3.24
CA ARG A 2 34.69 14.41 -3.21
C ARG A 2 35.33 14.64 -1.83
N ALA A 3 34.68 15.39 -0.93
CA ALA A 3 35.23 15.74 0.39
C ALA A 3 34.89 14.75 1.54
N ALA A 4 33.92 13.86 1.36
CA ALA A 4 33.57 12.84 2.37
C ALA A 4 34.34 11.51 2.17
N MET A 5 34.96 11.34 1.01
CA MET A 5 35.75 10.14 0.66
C MET A 5 37.24 10.28 1.00
N SER A 6 37.70 11.45 1.47
CA SER A 6 39.12 11.72 1.74
C SER A 6 39.59 11.33 3.13
N ASP A 7 38.68 10.90 4.01
CA ASP A 7 38.97 10.55 5.42
C ASP A 7 38.75 9.05 5.73
N ILE A 8 38.45 8.26 4.70
CA ILE A 8 38.27 6.81 4.82
C ILE A 8 39.56 6.13 4.39
N ASP A 9 40.23 5.46 5.33
CA ASP A 9 41.36 4.60 5.01
C ASP A 9 40.86 3.34 4.27
N LEU A 10 40.92 3.40 2.94
CA LEU A 10 40.53 2.32 2.04
C LEU A 10 41.49 1.12 2.07
N SER A 11 42.57 1.18 2.86
CA SER A 11 43.51 0.06 3.00
C SER A 11 43.14 -0.93 4.10
N ASP A 12 42.21 -0.58 5.00
CA ASP A 12 41.69 -1.47 6.04
C ASP A 12 40.46 -2.25 5.52
N ALA A 13 40.69 -3.51 5.14
CA ALA A 13 39.65 -4.42 4.65
C ALA A 13 38.55 -4.69 5.69
N GLU A 14 38.88 -4.65 6.99
CA GLU A 14 37.90 -4.88 8.06
C GLU A 14 37.05 -3.63 8.31
N ALA A 15 37.64 -2.43 8.21
CA ALA A 15 36.90 -1.17 8.22
C ALA A 15 35.98 -1.04 6.99
N LEU A 16 36.47 -1.36 5.79
CA LEU A 16 35.65 -1.42 4.58
C LEU A 16 34.50 -2.42 4.70
N ARG A 17 34.77 -3.62 5.25
CA ARG A 17 33.74 -4.62 5.49
C ARG A 17 32.68 -4.15 6.48
N ARG A 18 33.07 -3.41 7.53
CA ARG A 18 32.13 -2.77 8.46
C ARG A 18 31.30 -1.70 7.77
N LEU A 19 31.90 -0.78 7.03
CA LEU A 19 31.20 0.29 6.31
C LEU A 19 30.20 -0.25 5.26
N VAL A 20 30.56 -1.33 4.57
CA VAL A 20 29.65 -2.02 3.63
C VAL A 20 28.52 -2.73 4.37
N SER A 21 28.81 -3.39 5.50
CA SER A 21 27.81 -4.12 6.29
C SER A 21 26.83 -3.19 7.01
N ASP A 22 27.29 -2.01 7.42
CA ASP A 22 26.50 -0.98 8.11
C ASP A 22 25.77 -0.05 7.12
N GLY A 23 25.97 -0.23 5.80
CA GLY A 23 25.28 0.51 4.75
C GLY A 23 25.70 1.98 4.63
N SER A 24 26.75 2.42 5.32
CA SER A 24 27.19 3.83 5.37
C SER A 24 27.72 4.37 4.03
N LEU A 25 28.01 3.48 3.08
CA LEU A 25 28.41 3.81 1.70
C LEU A 25 27.21 3.92 0.76
N ILE A 26 25.99 3.58 1.21
CA ILE A 26 24.77 3.71 0.42
C ILE A 26 24.30 5.17 0.52
N PRO A 27 24.17 5.88 -0.62
CA PRO A 27 23.66 7.25 -0.60
C PRO A 27 22.25 7.30 0.01
N PRO A 28 21.89 8.38 0.72
CA PRO A 28 20.53 8.54 1.22
C PRO A 28 19.54 8.53 0.07
N LYS A 29 18.34 7.98 0.32
CA LYS A 29 17.28 7.93 -0.68
C LYS A 29 16.88 9.34 -1.10
N THR A 30 16.60 9.53 -2.39
CA THR A 30 15.99 10.77 -2.88
C THR A 30 14.53 10.86 -2.43
N ASP A 31 13.95 12.06 -2.44
CA ASP A 31 12.54 12.25 -2.09
C ASP A 31 11.61 11.39 -2.96
N ASP A 32 11.88 11.32 -4.27
CA ASP A 32 11.14 10.46 -5.20
C ASP A 32 11.23 8.97 -4.84
N GLN A 33 12.39 8.51 -4.37
CA GLN A 33 12.58 7.13 -3.92
C GLN A 33 11.82 6.84 -2.62
N VAL A 34 11.74 7.81 -1.71
CA VAL A 34 10.94 7.70 -0.48
C VAL A 34 9.45 7.62 -0.81
N ILE A 35 8.97 8.43 -1.74
CA ILE A 35 7.58 8.40 -2.22
C ILE A 35 7.28 7.05 -2.88
N ALA A 36 8.15 6.58 -3.78
CA ALA A 36 7.98 5.29 -4.44
C ALA A 36 7.97 4.12 -3.44
N LEU A 37 8.86 4.15 -2.45
CA LEU A 37 8.92 3.16 -1.38
C LEU A 37 7.62 3.13 -0.57
N THR A 38 7.11 4.31 -0.20
CA THR A 38 5.85 4.45 0.55
C THR A 38 4.66 3.87 -0.24
N ARG A 39 4.63 4.08 -1.56
CA ARG A 39 3.61 3.49 -2.45
C ARG A 39 3.71 1.97 -2.46
N ILE A 40 4.91 1.40 -2.58
CA ILE A 40 5.12 -0.05 -2.55
C ILE A 40 4.70 -0.65 -1.21
N GLU A 41 5.07 -0.01 -0.09
CA GLU A 41 4.65 -0.43 1.24
C GLU A 41 3.12 -0.41 1.41
N THR A 42 2.47 0.62 0.86
CA THR A 42 1.01 0.74 0.88
C THR A 42 0.37 -0.39 0.08
N LEU A 43 0.85 -0.65 -1.14
CA LEU A 43 0.35 -1.74 -1.99
C LEU A 43 0.52 -3.10 -1.30
N LEU A 44 1.67 -3.35 -0.69
CA LEU A 44 1.91 -4.60 0.04
C LEU A 44 0.95 -4.74 1.22
N ALA A 45 0.71 -3.66 1.97
CA ALA A 45 -0.25 -3.66 3.07
C ALA A 45 -1.68 -3.93 2.59
N LEU A 46 -2.08 -3.35 1.46
CA LEU A 46 -3.40 -3.59 0.86
C LEU A 46 -3.56 -5.04 0.44
N ILE A 47 -2.58 -5.61 -0.25
CA ILE A 47 -2.59 -7.01 -0.69
C ILE A 47 -2.69 -7.94 0.52
N GLU A 48 -1.80 -7.77 1.52
CA GLU A 48 -1.80 -8.64 2.71
C GLU A 48 -3.09 -8.52 3.51
N GLY A 49 -3.61 -7.31 3.68
CA GLY A 49 -4.89 -7.08 4.38
C GLY A 49 -6.06 -7.74 3.65
N TRP A 50 -6.09 -7.66 2.31
CA TRP A 50 -7.12 -8.27 1.49
C TRP A 50 -7.06 -9.80 1.59
N VAL A 51 -5.86 -10.38 1.43
CA VAL A 51 -5.63 -11.83 1.56
C VAL A 51 -6.09 -12.32 2.94
N ASP A 52 -5.81 -11.58 4.02
CA ASP A 52 -6.20 -11.95 5.38
C ASP A 52 -7.72 -12.11 5.51
N VAL A 53 -8.49 -11.13 5.03
CA VAL A 53 -9.96 -11.13 5.10
C VAL A 53 -10.56 -12.19 4.19
N VAL A 54 -10.10 -12.28 2.94
CA VAL A 54 -10.63 -13.25 1.97
C VAL A 54 -10.34 -14.68 2.40
N ALA A 55 -9.13 -14.96 2.93
CA ALA A 55 -8.77 -16.28 3.41
C ALA A 55 -9.60 -16.69 4.64
N ASP A 56 -9.84 -15.78 5.59
CA ASP A 56 -10.68 -16.07 6.76
C ASP A 56 -12.13 -16.37 6.35
N ASN A 57 -12.69 -15.57 5.43
CA ASN A 57 -14.01 -15.79 4.87
C ASN A 57 -14.12 -17.14 4.13
N ALA A 58 -13.11 -17.49 3.32
CA ALA A 58 -13.06 -18.78 2.64
C ALA A 58 -12.97 -19.96 3.63
N ALA A 59 -12.31 -19.77 4.77
CA ALA A 59 -12.11 -20.78 5.80
C ALA A 59 -13.33 -21.00 6.73
N HIS A 60 -14.46 -20.31 6.52
CA HIS A 60 -15.60 -20.33 7.45
C HIS A 60 -16.16 -21.73 7.78
N ARG A 61 -15.98 -22.74 6.91
CA ARG A 61 -16.44 -24.11 7.14
C ARG A 61 -15.44 -25.00 7.88
N LEU A 62 -14.21 -24.52 8.09
CA LEU A 62 -13.17 -25.29 8.76
C LEU A 62 -13.35 -25.20 10.28
N PRO A 63 -13.52 -26.34 10.99
CA PRO A 63 -13.65 -26.34 12.46
C PRO A 63 -12.45 -25.70 13.16
N SER A 64 -11.26 -25.84 12.57
CA SER A 64 -9.98 -25.35 13.12
C SER A 64 -9.55 -23.99 12.57
N ARG A 65 -10.45 -23.19 11.95
CA ARG A 65 -10.09 -21.92 11.30
C ARG A 65 -9.27 -20.97 12.19
N HIS A 66 -9.65 -20.85 13.47
CA HIS A 66 -8.96 -19.95 14.41
C HIS A 66 -7.54 -20.42 14.73
N ALA A 67 -7.34 -21.74 14.88
CA ALA A 67 -6.00 -22.30 15.10
C ALA A 67 -5.10 -22.12 13.88
N ILE A 68 -5.66 -22.24 12.67
CA ILE A 68 -4.94 -22.00 11.42
C ILE A 68 -4.58 -20.52 11.29
N ALA A 69 -5.52 -19.60 11.54
CA ALA A 69 -5.28 -18.16 11.53
C ALA A 69 -4.17 -17.76 12.51
N GLU A 70 -4.21 -18.25 13.75
CA GLU A 70 -3.17 -18.02 14.76
C GLU A 70 -1.80 -18.56 14.32
N MET A 71 -1.75 -19.74 13.71
CA MET A 71 -0.51 -20.28 13.15
C MET A 71 0.06 -19.38 12.05
N VAL A 72 -0.79 -18.87 11.15
CA VAL A 72 -0.40 -17.95 10.08
C VAL A 72 0.13 -16.63 10.64
N ILE A 73 -0.55 -16.06 11.64
CA ILE A 73 -0.11 -14.82 12.32
C ILE A 73 1.27 -15.01 12.95
N ARG A 74 1.50 -16.13 13.64
CA ARG A 74 2.82 -16.43 14.24
C ARG A 74 3.91 -16.58 13.17
N ASN A 75 3.59 -17.25 12.06
CA ASN A 75 4.55 -17.41 10.96
C ASN A 75 4.93 -16.06 10.34
N ARG A 76 3.99 -15.12 10.22
CA ARG A 76 4.24 -13.73 9.78
C ARG A 76 5.06 -12.94 10.80
N ALA A 77 4.79 -13.08 12.10
CA ALA A 77 5.53 -12.39 13.15
C ALA A 77 7.03 -12.76 13.20
N VAL A 78 7.40 -13.95 12.74
CA VAL A 78 8.80 -14.39 12.63
C VAL A 78 9.50 -13.74 11.43
N GLY A 79 8.75 -13.20 10.46
CA GLY A 79 9.22 -12.58 9.22
C GLY A 79 9.73 -13.62 8.22
N ARG A 80 9.10 -13.72 7.04
CA ARG A 80 9.42 -14.76 6.06
C ARG A 80 10.85 -14.55 5.55
N PRO A 81 11.66 -15.60 5.33
CA PRO A 81 13.04 -15.45 4.85
C PRO A 81 13.16 -14.56 3.60
N GLY A 82 12.19 -14.66 2.68
CA GLY A 82 12.13 -13.83 1.48
C GLY A 82 11.83 -12.35 1.76
N GLU A 83 10.94 -12.05 2.72
CA GLU A 83 10.64 -10.67 3.12
C GLU A 83 11.85 -10.00 3.76
N LYS A 84 12.58 -10.73 4.63
CA LYS A 84 13.82 -10.23 5.25
C LYS A 84 14.91 -9.94 4.23
N ALA A 85 15.06 -10.81 3.22
CA ALA A 85 16.01 -10.59 2.13
C ALA A 85 15.63 -9.37 1.28
N LEU A 86 14.35 -9.21 0.96
CA LEU A 86 13.84 -8.07 0.18
C LEU A 86 13.97 -6.75 0.94
N ALA A 87 13.66 -6.76 2.25
CA ALA A 87 13.82 -5.61 3.14
C ALA A 87 15.27 -5.12 3.16
N GLY A 88 16.24 -6.04 3.24
CA GLY A 88 17.67 -5.70 3.20
C GLY A 88 18.14 -5.11 1.87
N LEU A 89 17.50 -5.46 0.74
CA LEU A 89 17.92 -5.01 -0.59
C LEU A 89 17.25 -3.71 -1.05
N ILE A 90 15.95 -3.55 -0.77
CA ILE A 90 15.15 -2.42 -1.27
C ILE A 90 14.89 -1.39 -0.17
N GLY A 91 15.10 -1.77 1.09
CA GLY A 91 14.77 -0.94 2.25
C GLY A 91 13.26 -0.86 2.52
N ILE A 92 12.49 -1.85 2.04
CA ILE A 92 11.07 -1.99 2.38
C ILE A 92 11.00 -2.47 3.82
N ASP A 93 10.43 -1.66 4.70
CA ASP A 93 10.15 -2.08 6.08
C ASP A 93 8.65 -2.31 6.22
N ALA A 94 8.26 -3.58 6.32
CA ALA A 94 6.87 -3.96 6.50
C ALA A 94 6.41 -3.50 7.89
N ARG A 95 5.81 -2.31 7.97
CA ARG A 95 5.31 -1.74 9.22
C ARG A 95 4.18 -2.61 9.76
N PRO A 96 4.35 -3.37 10.86
CA PRO A 96 3.33 -4.33 11.33
C PRO A 96 2.01 -3.64 11.72
N ARG A 97 2.09 -2.37 12.09
CA ARG A 97 0.91 -1.53 12.31
C ARG A 97 0.12 -1.35 11.02
N ARG A 98 0.78 -1.04 9.91
CA ARG A 98 0.13 -0.74 8.62
C ARG A 98 -0.62 -1.93 8.05
N LEU A 99 -0.06 -3.13 8.20
CA LEU A 99 -0.71 -4.39 7.82
C LEU A 99 -2.03 -4.60 8.59
N ARG A 100 -2.05 -4.29 9.89
CA ARG A 100 -3.26 -4.42 10.73
C ARG A 100 -4.31 -3.36 10.40
N GLU A 101 -3.88 -2.14 10.11
CA GLU A 101 -4.76 -1.04 9.65
C GLU A 101 -5.43 -1.43 8.33
N ALA A 102 -4.67 -1.87 7.34
CA ALA A 102 -5.19 -2.33 6.06
C ALA A 102 -6.17 -3.51 6.21
N ALA A 103 -5.85 -4.52 7.04
CA ALA A 103 -6.78 -5.61 7.32
C ALA A 103 -8.09 -5.12 7.98
N SER A 104 -8.02 -4.09 8.82
CA SER A 104 -9.20 -3.49 9.45
C SER A 104 -10.07 -2.72 8.45
N MET A 105 -9.45 -1.95 7.55
CA MET A 105 -10.11 -1.32 6.41
C MET A 105 -10.86 -2.36 5.57
N TRP A 106 -10.22 -3.47 5.20
CA TRP A 106 -10.85 -4.53 4.41
C TRP A 106 -12.02 -5.21 5.13
N ARG A 107 -11.95 -5.43 6.44
CA ARG A 107 -13.09 -5.94 7.22
C ARG A 107 -14.26 -4.96 7.23
N ALA A 108 -13.98 -3.66 7.27
CA ALA A 108 -15.03 -2.63 7.18
C ALA A 108 -15.70 -2.63 5.80
N LEU A 109 -14.91 -2.75 4.72
CA LEU A 109 -15.43 -2.89 3.36
C LEU A 109 -16.28 -4.16 3.21
N ASP A 110 -15.78 -5.31 3.65
CA ASP A 110 -16.47 -6.61 3.56
C ASP A 110 -17.82 -6.62 4.31
N ALA A 111 -17.94 -5.80 5.35
CA ALA A 111 -19.19 -5.62 6.09
C ALA A 111 -20.18 -4.65 5.40
N ALA A 112 -19.69 -3.76 4.54
CA ALA A 112 -20.47 -2.66 3.96
C ALA A 112 -20.89 -2.91 2.50
N VAL A 113 -20.06 -3.59 1.72
CA VAL A 113 -20.26 -3.82 0.28
C VAL A 113 -20.14 -5.30 -0.07
N SER A 114 -20.61 -5.67 -1.26
CA SER A 114 -20.45 -7.03 -1.78
C SER A 114 -18.98 -7.36 -2.07
N ALA A 115 -18.65 -8.65 -2.16
CA ALA A 115 -17.31 -9.09 -2.54
C ALA A 115 -16.88 -8.59 -3.94
N GLU A 116 -17.84 -8.48 -4.87
CA GLU A 116 -17.58 -7.97 -6.23
C GLU A 116 -17.24 -6.47 -6.22
N GLU A 117 -17.99 -5.67 -5.45
CA GLU A 117 -17.68 -4.24 -5.27
C GLU A 117 -16.34 -4.04 -4.55
N ARG A 118 -16.08 -4.81 -3.48
CA ARG A 118 -14.80 -4.80 -2.76
C ARG A 118 -13.62 -5.10 -3.69
N ASP A 119 -13.74 -6.12 -4.53
CA ASP A 119 -12.65 -6.60 -5.38
C ASP A 119 -12.49 -5.79 -6.68
N SER A 120 -13.48 -4.94 -7.01
CA SER A 120 -13.43 -4.05 -8.18
C SER A 120 -12.25 -3.07 -8.16
N VAL A 121 -11.71 -2.76 -6.98
CA VAL A 121 -10.55 -1.87 -6.82
C VAL A 121 -9.27 -2.40 -7.47
N TRP A 122 -9.22 -3.70 -7.78
CA TRP A 122 -8.09 -4.32 -8.47
C TRP A 122 -8.18 -4.22 -10.00
N ALA A 123 -9.29 -3.71 -10.54
CA ALA A 123 -9.51 -3.66 -11.99
C ALA A 123 -8.58 -2.68 -12.71
N HIS A 124 -8.17 -1.59 -12.05
CA HIS A 124 -7.25 -0.60 -12.64
C HIS A 124 -6.35 0.02 -11.56
N PRO A 125 -5.07 0.32 -11.86
CA PRO A 125 -4.16 0.92 -10.88
C PRO A 125 -4.66 2.24 -10.28
N ASP A 126 -5.41 3.03 -11.06
CA ASP A 126 -5.90 4.35 -10.65
C ASP A 126 -7.08 4.30 -9.67
N VAL A 127 -7.75 3.15 -9.54
CA VAL A 127 -8.86 2.95 -8.59
C VAL A 127 -8.45 2.15 -7.36
N MET A 128 -7.18 1.75 -7.27
CA MET A 128 -6.66 1.07 -6.08
C MET A 128 -6.73 2.00 -4.87
N PRO A 129 -7.01 1.45 -3.67
CA PRO A 129 -6.99 2.24 -2.45
C PRO A 129 -5.59 2.81 -2.22
N THR A 130 -5.56 3.94 -1.53
CA THR A 130 -4.36 4.67 -1.16
C THR A 130 -4.08 4.51 0.33
N SER A 131 -3.01 5.17 0.79
CA SER A 131 -2.72 5.29 2.21
C SER A 131 -3.87 5.96 2.95
N ASP A 132 -4.48 6.99 2.37
CA ASP A 132 -5.55 7.75 3.03
C ASP A 132 -6.81 6.91 3.20
N ASP A 133 -7.10 6.00 2.25
CA ASP A 133 -8.23 5.08 2.36
C ASP A 133 -8.04 4.03 3.49
N ILE A 134 -6.79 3.67 3.81
CA ILE A 134 -6.50 2.82 4.98
C ILE A 134 -6.77 3.57 6.28
N ASP A 135 -6.44 4.87 6.31
CA ASP A 135 -6.60 5.73 7.48
C ASP A 135 -8.07 6.13 7.71
N ASP A 136 -8.83 6.34 6.62
CA ASP A 136 -10.27 6.59 6.63
C ASP A 136 -11.02 5.71 5.59
N PRO A 137 -11.48 4.50 5.99
CA PRO A 137 -12.18 3.59 5.09
C PRO A 137 -13.55 4.11 4.62
N ALA A 138 -14.13 5.10 5.31
CA ALA A 138 -15.51 5.53 5.04
C ALA A 138 -15.64 6.17 3.65
N ALA A 139 -14.64 6.94 3.23
CA ALA A 139 -14.60 7.55 1.91
C ALA A 139 -14.56 6.49 0.80
N LEU A 140 -13.72 5.45 0.97
CA LEU A 140 -13.63 4.33 0.05
C LEU A 140 -14.95 3.55 -0.04
N ILE A 141 -15.58 3.28 1.10
CA ILE A 141 -16.90 2.61 1.14
C ILE A 141 -17.94 3.44 0.39
N SER A 142 -18.01 4.76 0.62
CA SER A 142 -18.95 5.63 -0.09
C SER A 142 -18.75 5.57 -1.61
N ARG A 143 -17.49 5.62 -2.07
CA ARG A 143 -17.12 5.53 -3.48
C ARG A 143 -17.55 4.19 -4.10
N LEU A 144 -17.33 3.07 -3.39
CA LEU A 144 -17.68 1.73 -3.88
C LEU A 144 -19.18 1.45 -3.86
N SER A 145 -19.90 1.98 -2.85
CA SER A 145 -21.35 1.79 -2.68
C SER A 145 -22.18 2.62 -3.67
N GLY A 146 -21.55 3.29 -4.65
CA GLY A 146 -22.22 4.19 -5.58
C GLY A 146 -22.84 5.43 -4.92
N HIS A 147 -22.49 5.72 -3.66
CA HIS A 147 -22.92 6.94 -2.98
C HIS A 147 -22.05 8.10 -3.48
N VAL A 148 -22.37 8.57 -4.68
CA VAL A 148 -21.83 9.82 -5.23
C VAL A 148 -22.40 10.95 -4.39
N ALA A 149 -21.53 11.78 -3.83
CA ALA A 149 -21.95 13.01 -3.16
C ALA A 149 -22.82 13.84 -4.13
N PRO A 150 -23.81 14.60 -3.64
CA PRO A 150 -24.56 15.51 -4.49
C PRO A 150 -23.61 16.40 -5.31
N PRO A 151 -23.90 16.68 -6.59
CA PRO A 151 -23.05 17.52 -7.43
C PRO A 151 -22.72 18.84 -6.72
N ASP A 152 -21.45 19.22 -6.72
CA ASP A 152 -21.00 20.46 -6.12
C ASP A 152 -20.83 21.58 -7.16
N ALA A 153 -20.39 22.76 -6.70
CA ALA A 153 -20.19 23.91 -7.58
C ALA A 153 -19.11 23.68 -8.66
N MET A 154 -18.14 22.81 -8.40
CA MET A 154 -17.13 22.42 -9.39
C MET A 154 -17.76 21.51 -10.45
N ASP A 155 -18.56 20.53 -10.05
CA ASP A 155 -19.27 19.63 -10.98
C ASP A 155 -20.20 20.42 -11.92
N ASP A 156 -20.90 21.42 -11.39
CA ASP A 156 -21.75 22.31 -12.19
C ASP A 156 -20.95 23.18 -13.16
N ALA A 157 -19.77 23.65 -12.76
CA ALA A 157 -18.89 24.43 -13.63
C ALA A 157 -18.30 23.56 -14.77
N ILE A 158 -17.91 22.32 -14.46
CA ILE A 158 -17.44 21.35 -15.45
C ILE A 158 -18.56 21.02 -16.45
N ARG A 159 -19.79 20.81 -15.97
CA ARG A 159 -20.94 20.54 -16.84
C ARG A 159 -21.20 21.69 -17.80
N ARG A 160 -21.18 22.93 -17.32
CA ARG A 160 -21.29 24.12 -18.18
C ARG A 160 -20.18 24.19 -19.24
N LEU A 161 -18.93 23.91 -18.85
CA LEU A 161 -17.79 23.92 -19.78
C LEU A 161 -17.96 22.86 -20.89
N ILE A 162 -18.39 21.64 -20.54
CA ILE A 162 -18.62 20.56 -21.50
C ILE A 162 -19.79 20.91 -22.44
N ASP A 163 -20.86 21.50 -21.91
CA ASP A 163 -22.04 21.91 -22.69
C ASP A 163 -21.71 23.10 -23.62
N GLU A 164 -20.80 24.00 -23.21
CA GLU A 164 -20.32 25.14 -24.02
C GLU A 164 -19.39 24.67 -25.16
N ASP A 165 -18.41 23.80 -24.90
CA ASP A 165 -17.50 23.27 -25.93
C ASP A 165 -18.20 22.33 -26.94
N GLY A 166 -19.33 21.72 -26.56
CA GLY A 166 -20.17 20.90 -27.45
C GLY A 166 -21.00 21.69 -28.47
N THR A 167 -21.01 23.03 -28.41
CA THR A 167 -21.78 23.89 -29.32
C THR A 167 -20.98 24.49 -30.48
N VAL A 168 -19.77 23.98 -30.77
CA VAL A 168 -18.97 24.44 -31.91
C VAL A 168 -19.39 23.75 -33.22
N ASP A 169 -20.15 24.52 -34.00
CA ASP A 169 -20.30 24.54 -35.47
C ASP A 169 -20.98 23.38 -36.20
N GLY A 170 -22.32 23.50 -36.28
CA GLY A 170 -23.14 22.93 -37.35
C GLY A 170 -23.91 24.00 -38.10
N ASN A 171 -23.23 24.85 -38.87
CA ASN A 171 -23.83 25.60 -40.00
C ASN A 171 -22.77 26.01 -41.04
#